data_AF-A0A6G2FWV9-F1
#
_entry.id   AF-A0A6G2FWV9-F1
#
_cell.length_a   1.000
_cell.length_b   1.000
_cell.length_c   1.000
_cell.angle_alpha   90.00
_cell.angle_beta   90.00
_cell.angle_gamma   90.00
#
_symmetry.space_group_name_H-M   'P 1'
#
loop_
_entity.id
_entity.type
_entity.pdbx_description
1 polymer ?
#
loop_
_entity_poly.entity_id
_entity_poly.type
_entity_poly.pdbx_seq_one_letter_code
_entity_poly.pdbx_strand_id
1 'polypeptide(L)'
;MDRQRDTARVPLNALRRQVAEAAGVSASLVEIEGVEIDENALEVSYSVPAGDAPMVEVVVEHPDGRSDSTLVELREPAGLKVYGEAIRIEYAGRDSETGDVLVTVDQRRGDDWVTLLGCGQMWAVETERDGEPVRVTCHAETPTRPGDDAAE
;
A
#
# COMPACT_ATOMS: atom_id res chain seq x y z
N MET A 1 46.09 15.01 -1.87
CA MET A 1 44.98 15.87 -2.28
C MET A 1 43.93 15.76 -1.21
N ASP A 2 43.68 16.84 -0.47
CA ASP A 2 42.62 16.85 0.53
C ASP A 2 41.28 16.84 -0.18
N ARG A 3 40.44 15.84 0.14
CA ARG A 3 39.08 15.79 -0.37
C ARG A 3 38.25 16.81 0.40
N GLN A 4 37.60 17.72 -0.31
CA GLN A 4 36.50 18.48 0.26
C GLN A 4 35.42 17.48 0.70
N ARG A 5 34.97 17.61 1.95
CA ARG A 5 33.92 16.76 2.54
C ARG A 5 32.66 17.57 2.66
N ASP A 6 31.65 17.18 1.90
CA ASP A 6 30.29 17.72 1.97
C ASP A 6 29.31 16.58 2.31
N THR A 7 28.17 16.91 2.93
CA THR A 7 27.16 15.92 3.34
C THR A 7 25.82 16.27 2.71
N ALA A 8 25.19 15.29 2.05
CA ALA A 8 23.81 15.38 1.56
C ALA A 8 22.89 14.50 2.42
N ARG A 9 21.61 14.89 2.55
CA ARG A 9 20.58 14.10 3.26
C ARG A 9 19.69 13.41 2.23
N VAL A 10 19.51 12.10 2.37
CA VAL A 10 18.56 11.31 1.58
C VAL A 10 17.28 11.10 2.41
N PRO A 11 16.08 11.32 1.84
CA PRO A 11 14.84 11.02 2.55
C PRO A 11 14.72 9.51 2.83
N LEU A 12 14.55 9.13 4.10
CA LEU A 12 14.44 7.72 4.50
C LEU A 12 13.31 7.00 3.77
N ASN A 13 12.16 7.65 3.57
CA ASN A 13 11.03 7.06 2.84
C ASN A 13 11.35 6.77 1.38
N ALA A 14 12.20 7.57 0.74
CA ALA A 14 12.62 7.30 -0.64
C ALA A 14 13.52 6.05 -0.70
N LEU A 15 14.46 5.93 0.24
CA LEU A 15 15.29 4.73 0.37
C LEU A 15 14.44 3.48 0.67
N ARG A 16 13.51 3.59 1.63
CA ARG A 16 12.61 2.50 2.01
C ARG A 16 11.79 2.00 0.81
N ARG A 17 11.26 2.90 -0.01
CA ARG A 17 10.53 2.53 -1.24
C ARG A 17 11.41 1.76 -2.23
N GLN A 18 12.66 2.19 -2.43
CA GLN A 18 13.58 1.49 -3.33
C GLN A 18 13.92 0.08 -2.82
N VAL A 19 14.17 -0.06 -1.51
CA VAL A 19 14.42 -1.36 -0.89
C VAL A 19 13.18 -2.26 -1.00
N ALA A 20 12.00 -1.72 -0.73
CA ALA A 20 10.73 -2.44 -0.81
C ALA A 20 10.45 -2.95 -2.23
N GLU A 21 10.70 -2.12 -3.25
CA GLU A 21 10.59 -2.50 -4.66
C GLU A 21 11.57 -3.63 -5.01
N ALA A 22 12.83 -3.53 -4.57
CA ALA A 22 13.84 -4.57 -4.79
C ALA A 22 13.51 -5.89 -4.06
N ALA A 23 12.92 -5.79 -2.87
CA ALA A 23 12.51 -6.93 -2.04
C ALA A 23 11.15 -7.52 -2.42
N GLY A 24 10.38 -6.84 -3.29
CA GLY A 24 9.03 -7.25 -3.66
C GLY A 24 8.03 -7.18 -2.50
N VAL A 25 8.14 -6.20 -1.61
CA VAL A 25 7.22 -6.05 -0.46
C VAL A 25 6.63 -4.63 -0.38
N SER A 26 5.56 -4.47 0.39
CA SER A 26 5.00 -3.15 0.71
C SER A 26 6.01 -2.30 1.48
N ALA A 27 6.14 -1.02 1.12
CA ALA A 27 7.16 -0.15 1.71
C ALA A 27 7.00 0.01 3.23
N SER A 28 5.77 0.04 3.74
CA SER A 28 5.53 0.15 5.19
C SER A 28 5.93 -1.09 5.99
N LEU A 29 6.26 -2.22 5.34
CA LEU A 29 6.80 -3.42 6.00
C LEU A 29 8.32 -3.39 6.16
N VAL A 30 9.01 -2.47 5.49
CA VAL A 30 10.48 -2.43 5.49
C VAL A 30 11.01 -1.55 6.62
N GLU A 31 11.78 -2.15 7.52
CA GLU A 31 12.60 -1.44 8.50
C GLU A 31 14.05 -1.40 8.03
N ILE A 32 14.63 -0.19 7.93
CA ILE A 32 16.01 0.01 7.49
C ILE A 32 16.91 -0.04 8.73
N GLU A 33 17.88 -0.96 8.72
CA GLU A 33 18.77 -1.22 9.87
C GLU A 33 20.16 -0.60 9.66
N GLY A 34 20.62 -0.52 8.41
CA GLY A 34 21.94 0.00 8.08
C GLY A 34 22.08 0.33 6.60
N VAL A 35 23.00 1.25 6.30
CA VAL A 35 23.37 1.61 4.92
C VAL A 35 24.89 1.68 4.85
N GLU A 36 25.47 0.88 3.98
CA GLU A 36 26.90 0.82 3.70
C GLU A 36 27.16 1.07 2.21
N ILE A 37 28.41 1.38 1.88
CA ILE A 37 28.84 1.48 0.48
C ILE A 37 29.61 0.21 0.17
N ASP A 38 29.09 -0.59 -0.75
CA ASP A 38 29.77 -1.77 -1.28
C ASP A 38 30.11 -1.53 -2.75
N GLU A 39 31.40 -1.51 -3.07
CA GLU A 39 31.95 -1.21 -4.40
C GLU A 39 31.31 0.00 -5.11
N ASN A 40 30.28 -0.25 -5.93
CA ASN A 40 29.56 0.73 -6.73
C ASN A 40 28.05 0.84 -6.39
N ALA A 41 27.62 0.25 -5.28
CA ALA A 41 26.23 0.22 -4.81
C ALA A 41 26.11 0.67 -3.34
N LEU A 42 24.90 1.02 -2.95
CA LEU A 42 24.53 1.10 -1.54
C LEU A 42 24.04 -0.27 -1.11
N GLU A 43 24.74 -0.87 -0.15
CA GLU A 43 24.24 -2.06 0.53
C GLU A 43 23.32 -1.60 1.66
N VAL A 44 22.08 -2.10 1.68
CA VAL A 44 21.08 -1.69 2.65
C VAL A 44 20.58 -2.91 3.40
N SER A 45 20.92 -2.99 4.68
CA SER A 45 20.39 -4.01 5.58
C SER A 45 18.98 -3.62 6.01
N TYR A 46 18.04 -4.54 5.87
CA TYR A 46 16.65 -4.32 6.22
C TYR A 46 16.01 -5.57 6.82
N SER A 47 14.93 -5.36 7.56
CA SER A 47 14.06 -6.43 8.04
C SER A 47 12.62 -6.21 7.62
N VAL A 48 11.87 -7.30 7.59
CA VAL A 48 10.43 -7.35 7.35
C VAL A 48 9.77 -8.20 8.44
N PRO A 49 8.55 -7.88 8.90
CA PRO A 49 7.86 -8.67 9.91
C PRO A 49 7.73 -10.14 9.49
N ALA A 50 8.20 -11.04 10.36
CA ALA A 50 7.93 -12.46 10.25
C ALA A 50 6.48 -12.75 10.70
N GLY A 51 5.77 -13.59 9.95
CA GLY A 51 4.36 -13.94 10.23
C GLY A 51 3.45 -13.71 9.03
N ASP A 52 2.14 -13.81 9.24
CA ASP A 52 1.14 -13.57 8.19
C ASP A 52 1.17 -12.13 7.69
N ALA A 53 0.79 -11.90 6.44
CA ALA A 53 0.75 -10.55 5.93
C ALA A 53 -0.53 -9.87 6.41
N PRO A 54 -0.53 -8.53 6.50
CA PRO A 54 -1.77 -7.79 6.66
C PRO A 54 -2.73 -8.17 5.54
N MET A 55 -3.98 -8.45 5.89
CA MET A 55 -5.05 -8.74 4.94
C MET A 55 -6.16 -7.72 5.10
N VAL A 56 -6.80 -7.36 3.99
CA VAL A 56 -8.00 -6.54 3.94
C VAL A 56 -9.04 -7.18 3.04
N GLU A 57 -10.31 -7.06 3.39
CA GLU A 57 -11.40 -7.27 2.46
C GLU A 57 -11.72 -5.93 1.80
N VAL A 58 -11.49 -5.85 0.48
CA VAL A 58 -11.85 -4.68 -0.31
C VAL A 58 -13.28 -4.83 -0.75
N VAL A 59 -14.15 -3.95 -0.26
CA VAL A 59 -15.55 -3.87 -0.61
C VAL A 59 -15.75 -2.76 -1.63
N VAL A 60 -16.48 -3.05 -2.70
CA VAL A 60 -16.84 -2.12 -3.76
C VAL A 60 -18.35 -1.93 -3.72
N GLU A 61 -18.80 -0.70 -3.51
CA GLU A 61 -20.23 -0.35 -3.51
C GLU A 61 -20.64 0.12 -4.90
N HIS A 62 -21.54 -0.64 -5.53
CA HIS A 62 -22.02 -0.37 -6.88
C HIS A 62 -23.14 0.67 -6.83
N PRO A 63 -23.29 1.54 -7.86
CA PRO A 63 -24.36 2.54 -7.90
C PRO A 63 -25.78 1.95 -7.88
N ASP A 64 -25.93 0.67 -8.24
CA ASP A 64 -27.20 -0.06 -8.17
C ASP A 64 -27.52 -0.61 -6.76
N GLY A 65 -26.66 -0.32 -5.77
CA GLY A 65 -26.79 -0.74 -4.38
C GLY A 65 -26.25 -2.13 -4.08
N ARG A 66 -25.67 -2.85 -5.06
CA ARG A 66 -24.96 -4.11 -4.81
C ARG A 66 -23.56 -3.86 -4.26
N SER A 67 -22.99 -4.86 -3.61
CA SER A 67 -21.59 -4.85 -3.19
C SER A 67 -20.88 -6.12 -3.66
N ASP A 68 -19.65 -5.94 -4.14
CA ASP A 68 -18.69 -7.01 -4.38
C ASP A 68 -17.56 -6.89 -3.36
N SER A 69 -17.05 -8.00 -2.85
CA SER A 69 -15.91 -8.01 -1.94
C SER A 69 -14.78 -8.90 -2.44
N THR A 70 -13.55 -8.55 -2.09
CA THR A 70 -12.35 -9.31 -2.47
C THR A 70 -11.32 -9.26 -1.34
N LEU A 71 -10.90 -10.43 -0.87
CA LEU A 71 -9.84 -10.54 0.13
C LEU A 71 -8.48 -10.33 -0.54
N VAL A 72 -7.64 -9.48 0.07
CA VAL A 72 -6.33 -9.08 -0.46
C VAL A 72 -5.27 -9.24 0.62
N GLU A 73 -4.21 -9.97 0.31
CA GLU A 73 -2.99 -10.02 1.12
C GLU A 73 -2.04 -8.90 0.69
N LEU A 74 -1.58 -8.09 1.65
CA LEU A 74 -0.81 -6.86 1.39
C LEU A 74 0.68 -7.01 1.73
N ARG A 75 1.23 -8.23 1.57
CA ARG A 75 2.68 -8.47 1.63
C ARG A 75 3.40 -7.62 0.61
N GLU A 76 2.84 -7.57 -0.59
CA GLU A 76 3.30 -6.82 -1.75
C GLU A 76 2.16 -5.90 -2.21
N PRO A 77 2.45 -4.88 -3.04
CA PRO A 77 1.40 -4.10 -3.67
C PRO A 77 0.50 -4.99 -4.54
N ALA A 78 -0.80 -4.99 -4.28
CA ALA A 78 -1.76 -5.83 -4.99
C ALA A 78 -2.48 -5.04 -6.10
N GLY A 79 -2.74 -5.70 -7.22
CA GLY A 79 -3.52 -5.16 -8.33
C GLY A 79 -4.99 -5.57 -8.23
N LEU A 80 -5.91 -4.61 -8.34
CA LEU A 80 -7.35 -4.82 -8.36
C LEU A 80 -7.95 -4.22 -9.63
N LYS A 81 -9.10 -4.76 -10.07
CA LYS A 81 -9.92 -4.14 -11.11
C LYS A 81 -11.23 -3.67 -10.50
N VAL A 82 -11.43 -2.36 -10.47
CA VAL A 82 -12.68 -1.75 -10.00
C VAL A 82 -13.34 -1.10 -11.20
N TYR A 83 -14.46 -1.65 -11.63
CA TYR A 83 -15.23 -1.13 -12.77
C TYR A 83 -14.47 -1.00 -14.10
N GLY A 84 -13.36 -1.73 -14.27
CA GLY A 84 -12.50 -1.66 -15.46
C GLY A 84 -11.23 -0.81 -15.24
N GLU A 85 -11.21 0.00 -14.19
CA GLU A 85 -10.04 0.74 -13.76
C GLU A 85 -9.04 -0.18 -13.08
N ALA A 86 -7.76 -0.02 -13.41
CA ALA A 86 -6.68 -0.72 -12.73
C ALA A 86 -6.28 0.05 -11.47
N ILE A 87 -6.42 -0.60 -10.33
CA ILE A 87 -6.12 -0.07 -9.01
C ILE A 87 -4.93 -0.83 -8.43
N ARG A 88 -4.03 -0.12 -7.76
CA ARG A 88 -2.96 -0.67 -6.94
C ARG A 88 -3.26 -0.33 -5.49
N ILE A 89 -3.28 -1.34 -4.63
CA ILE A 89 -3.48 -1.22 -3.19
C ILE A 89 -2.23 -1.73 -2.47
N GLU A 90 -1.78 -1.02 -1.45
CA GLU A 90 -0.57 -1.38 -0.71
C GLU A 90 -0.75 -1.13 0.79
N TYR A 91 -0.09 -1.92 1.63
CA TYR A 91 -0.14 -1.74 3.08
C TYR A 91 0.52 -0.42 3.48
N ALA A 92 -0.22 0.44 4.17
CA ALA A 92 0.27 1.73 4.65
C ALA A 92 0.60 1.71 6.15
N GLY A 93 -0.06 0.85 6.93
CA GLY A 93 0.14 0.74 8.37
C GLY A 93 -1.06 0.12 9.07
N ARG A 94 -1.07 0.21 10.39
CA ARG A 94 -2.20 -0.19 11.22
C ARG A 94 -2.61 0.99 12.09
N ASP A 95 -3.89 1.26 12.18
CA ASP A 95 -4.44 2.22 13.12
C ASP A 95 -4.15 1.73 14.55
N SER A 96 -3.58 2.59 15.38
CA SER A 96 -3.18 2.21 16.74
C SER A 96 -4.34 2.14 17.72
N GLU A 97 -5.45 2.80 17.41
CA GLU A 97 -6.63 2.88 18.28
C GLU A 97 -7.60 1.73 17.97
N THR A 98 -7.89 1.49 16.69
CA THR A 98 -8.86 0.46 16.26
C THR A 98 -8.18 -0.85 15.88
N GLY A 99 -6.89 -0.82 15.55
CA GLY A 99 -6.21 -1.95 14.95
C GLY A 99 -6.56 -2.13 13.47
N ASP A 100 -7.18 -1.16 12.81
CA ASP A 100 -7.53 -1.35 11.41
C ASP A 100 -6.32 -1.30 10.49
N VAL A 101 -6.30 -2.15 9.47
CA VAL A 101 -5.28 -2.08 8.41
C VAL A 101 -5.58 -0.88 7.52
N LEU A 102 -4.60 0.01 7.40
CA LEU A 102 -4.64 1.19 6.55
C LEU A 102 -3.90 0.90 5.25
N VAL A 103 -4.43 1.43 4.15
CA VAL A 103 -3.89 1.21 2.81
C VAL A 103 -3.58 2.50 2.09
N THR A 104 -2.63 2.43 1.16
CA THR A 104 -2.50 3.40 0.07
C THR A 104 -3.16 2.83 -1.17
N VAL A 105 -3.81 3.70 -1.96
CA VAL A 105 -4.52 3.31 -3.17
C VAL A 105 -4.15 4.25 -4.31
N ASP A 106 -3.65 3.68 -5.40
CA ASP A 106 -3.35 4.39 -6.64
C ASP A 106 -4.21 3.84 -7.78
N GLN A 107 -4.63 4.73 -8.69
CA GLN A 107 -5.32 4.37 -9.92
C GLN A 107 -4.42 4.60 -11.12
N ARG A 108 -4.45 3.66 -12.07
CA ARG A 108 -3.79 3.82 -13.35
C ARG A 108 -4.53 4.86 -14.20
N ARG A 109 -3.84 5.92 -14.61
CA ARG A 109 -4.34 6.93 -15.55
C ARG A 109 -3.35 7.03 -16.71
N GLY A 110 -3.72 6.43 -17.85
CA GLY A 110 -2.81 6.27 -18.98
C GLY A 110 -1.56 5.47 -18.59
N ASP A 111 -0.39 6.10 -18.72
CA ASP A 111 0.90 5.48 -18.38
C ASP A 111 1.40 5.77 -16.96
N ASP A 112 0.61 6.49 -16.15
CA ASP A 112 0.97 6.89 -14.78
C ASP A 112 0.06 6.27 -13.73
N TRP A 113 0.56 6.21 -12.48
CA TRP A 113 -0.22 5.88 -11.30
C TRP A 113 -0.49 7.16 -10.51
N VAL A 114 -1.76 7.40 -10.17
CA VAL A 114 -2.20 8.58 -9.44
C VAL A 114 -2.81 8.15 -8.11
N THR A 115 -2.32 8.71 -7.01
CA THR A 115 -2.81 8.39 -5.67
C THR A 115 -4.23 8.89 -5.46
N LEU A 116 -5.13 7.95 -5.19
CA LEU A 116 -6.50 8.20 -4.75
C LEU A 116 -6.58 8.35 -3.23
N LEU A 117 -5.79 7.56 -2.49
CA LEU A 117 -5.75 7.55 -1.03
C LEU A 117 -4.32 7.34 -0.56
N GLY A 118 -3.79 8.29 0.21
CA GLY A 118 -2.40 8.21 0.71
C GLY A 118 -2.22 7.41 2.00
N CYS A 119 -3.28 7.22 2.78
CA CYS A 119 -3.36 6.35 3.95
C CYS A 119 -4.81 6.39 4.47
N GLY A 120 -5.46 5.25 4.60
CA GLY A 120 -6.81 5.17 5.14
C GLY A 120 -7.51 3.89 4.74
N GLN A 121 -8.84 3.89 4.82
CA GLN A 121 -9.66 2.73 4.49
C GLN A 121 -10.67 3.00 3.38
N MET A 122 -11.04 4.25 3.07
CA MET A 122 -12.10 4.56 2.11
C MET A 122 -11.58 5.44 0.97
N TRP A 123 -11.96 5.10 -0.25
CA TRP A 123 -11.63 5.87 -1.45
C TRP A 123 -12.79 5.83 -2.44
N ALA A 124 -12.67 6.65 -3.49
CA ALA A 124 -13.61 6.60 -4.60
C ALA A 124 -12.84 6.45 -5.91
N VAL A 125 -13.36 5.61 -6.81
CA VAL A 125 -12.86 5.44 -8.16
C VAL A 125 -13.79 6.19 -9.10
N GLU A 126 -13.23 7.13 -9.88
CA GLU A 126 -13.95 7.82 -10.94
C GLU A 126 -13.65 7.15 -12.28
N THR A 127 -14.70 6.73 -12.97
CA THR A 127 -14.66 6.07 -14.29
C THR A 127 -15.78 6.59 -15.17
N GLU A 128 -15.81 6.20 -16.45
CA GLU A 128 -16.87 6.53 -17.39
C GLU A 128 -17.59 5.26 -17.83
N ARG A 129 -18.93 5.31 -17.84
CA ARG A 129 -19.82 4.24 -18.32
C ARG A 129 -20.83 4.86 -19.25
N ASP A 130 -20.92 4.31 -20.46
CA ASP A 130 -21.86 4.80 -21.49
C ASP A 130 -21.72 6.32 -21.79
N GLY A 131 -20.52 6.87 -21.59
CA GLY A 131 -20.22 8.30 -21.77
C GLY A 131 -20.60 9.19 -20.58
N GLU A 132 -21.07 8.61 -19.48
CA GLU A 132 -21.40 9.32 -18.24
C GLU A 132 -20.36 9.03 -17.15
N PRO A 133 -19.94 10.05 -16.39
CA PRO A 133 -19.04 9.84 -15.26
C PRO A 133 -19.75 9.11 -14.12
N VAL A 134 -19.12 8.05 -13.63
CA VAL A 134 -19.59 7.26 -12.50
C VAL A 134 -18.54 7.29 -11.40
N ARG A 135 -19.01 7.52 -10.17
CA ARG A 135 -18.20 7.45 -8.95
C ARG A 135 -18.56 6.19 -8.18
N VAL A 136 -17.57 5.36 -7.92
CA VAL A 136 -17.72 4.09 -7.19
C VAL A 136 -17.02 4.23 -5.85
N THR A 137 -17.76 4.04 -4.75
CA THR A 137 -17.18 4.05 -3.40
C THR A 137 -16.57 2.69 -3.12
N CYS A 138 -15.37 2.70 -2.55
CA CYS A 138 -14.66 1.49 -2.15
C CYS A 138 -14.13 1.67 -0.73
N HIS A 139 -14.03 0.58 0.01
CA HIS A 139 -13.39 0.59 1.30
C HIS A 139 -12.68 -0.73 1.63
N ALA A 140 -11.69 -0.63 2.51
CA ALA A 140 -10.90 -1.75 3.01
C ALA A 140 -11.32 -2.03 4.46
N GLU A 141 -11.78 -3.25 4.70
CA GLU A 141 -12.13 -3.75 6.03
C GLU A 141 -11.06 -4.71 6.52
N THR A 142 -10.67 -4.60 7.78
CA THR A 142 -9.78 -5.58 8.41
C THR A 142 -10.61 -6.82 8.74
N PRO A 143 -10.32 -8.00 8.16
CA PRO A 143 -11.08 -9.20 8.47
C PRO A 143 -10.88 -9.55 9.94
N THR A 144 -11.97 -9.76 10.68
CA THR A 144 -11.90 -10.32 12.02
C THR A 144 -11.46 -11.77 11.92
N ARG A 145 -10.36 -12.13 12.61
CA ARG A 145 -9.96 -13.53 12.68
C ARG A 145 -10.88 -14.27 13.65
N PRO A 146 -11.31 -15.50 13.36
CA PRO A 146 -12.03 -16.31 14.33
C PRO A 146 -11.13 -16.51 15.56
N GLY A 147 -11.45 -15.83 16.67
CA GLY A 147 -10.66 -15.84 17.91
C GLY A 147 -10.40 -14.47 18.55
N ASP A 148 -10.63 -13.37 17.83
CA ASP A 148 -10.47 -12.00 18.39
C ASP A 148 -11.58 -11.62 19.39
N ASP A 149 -12.72 -12.33 19.40
CA ASP A 149 -13.82 -12.15 20.36
C ASP A 149 -13.61 -12.84 21.72
N ALA A 150 -12.45 -13.45 21.98
CA ALA A 150 -12.20 -14.24 23.19
C ALA A 150 -11.35 -13.52 24.25
N ALA A 151 -11.52 -12.21 24.40
CA ALA A 151 -10.92 -11.43 25.48
C ALA A 151 -11.92 -10.43 26.09
N GLU A 152 -12.83 -10.94 26.92
CA GLU A 152 -13.47 -10.19 28.01
C GLU A 152 -12.95 -10.67 29.37
#